data_AF-A0A1Y4M9J2-F1
#
_entry.id   AF-A0A1Y4M9J2-F1
#
_cell.length_a   1.000
_cell.length_b   1.000
_cell.length_c   1.000
_cell.angle_alpha   90.00
_cell.angle_beta   90.00
_cell.angle_gamma   90.00
#
_symmetry.space_group_name_H-M   'P 1'
#
loop_
_entity.id
_entity.type
_entity.pdbx_description
1 polymer ?
#
loop_
_entity_poly.entity_id
_entity_poly.type
_entity_poly.pdbx_seq_one_letter_code
_entity_poly.pdbx_strand_id
1 'polypeptide(L)'
;MEREQACEQATHLAGTVREYMTLLEQAPPLRAQGLTGDFRVLADFNGTVLAGHQTKFGIHFVTWDRDFRWTGLNYGHYFQENYVAAKQDFAIRSGLVPQHQVFNQEQLTEIFHCCADTLNTNLNLSPKQEAYIRDIQEQIESGIPDITEQLREQEHQPTEPYIPQQTM
;
A
#
# COMPACT_ATOMS: atom_id res chain seq x y z
N MET A 1 -25.77 9.00 1.49
CA MET A 1 -24.58 8.36 0.91
C MET A 1 -23.30 9.02 1.41
N GLU A 2 -23.00 10.28 1.09
CA GLU A 2 -21.72 10.91 1.49
C GLU A 2 -21.42 10.86 3.00
N ARG A 3 -22.41 11.16 3.87
CA ARG A 3 -22.22 11.09 5.32
C ARG A 3 -21.90 9.67 5.82
N GLU A 4 -22.48 8.67 5.17
CA GLU A 4 -22.31 7.26 5.54
C GLU A 4 -20.93 6.77 5.13
N GLN A 5 -20.51 7.05 3.90
CA GLN A 5 -19.15 6.79 3.41
C GLN A 5 -18.08 7.51 4.25
N ALA A 6 -18.29 8.78 4.59
CA ALA A 6 -17.36 9.51 5.46
C ALA A 6 -17.27 8.89 6.86
N CYS A 7 -18.38 8.37 7.39
CA CYS A 7 -18.41 7.70 8.69
C CYS A 7 -17.69 6.34 8.65
N GLU A 8 -17.83 5.60 7.55
CA GLU A 8 -17.11 4.34 7.32
C GLU A 8 -15.61 4.58 7.20
N GLN A 9 -15.19 5.56 6.39
CA GLN A 9 -13.78 5.95 6.24
C GLN A 9 -13.16 6.37 7.59
N ALA A 10 -13.86 7.21 8.35
CA ALA A 10 -13.40 7.63 9.68
C ALA A 10 -13.28 6.44 10.65
N THR A 11 -14.21 5.49 10.60
CA THR A 11 -14.18 4.28 11.42
C THR A 11 -13.02 3.37 11.04
N HIS A 12 -12.77 3.20 9.74
CA HIS A 12 -11.63 2.44 9.22
C HIS A 12 -10.30 3.05 9.64
N LEU A 13 -10.16 4.38 9.51
CA LEU A 13 -8.95 5.09 9.94
C LEU A 13 -8.75 4.96 11.45
N ALA A 14 -9.80 5.16 12.26
CA ALA A 14 -9.72 5.00 13.70
C ALA A 14 -9.34 3.56 14.10
N GLY A 15 -9.85 2.55 13.38
CA GLY A 15 -9.46 1.15 13.53
C GLY A 15 -7.97 0.93 13.27
N THR A 16 -7.47 1.47 12.16
CA THR A 16 -6.05 1.43 11.77
C THR A 16 -5.16 2.08 12.82
N VAL A 17 -5.54 3.28 13.30
CA VAL A 17 -4.82 4.01 14.36
C VAL A 17 -4.77 3.21 15.65
N ARG A 18 -5.90 2.68 16.08
CA ARG A 18 -5.98 1.85 17.28
C ARG A 18 -5.08 0.62 17.17
N GLU A 19 -5.06 -0.04 16.00
CA GLU A 19 -4.23 -1.22 15.75
C GLU A 19 -2.75 -0.91 15.97
N TYR A 20 -2.19 0.06 15.25
CA TYR A 20 -0.75 0.32 15.33
C TYR A 20 -0.33 0.93 16.67
N MET A 21 -1.18 1.74 17.31
CA MET A 21 -0.89 2.30 18.64
C MET A 21 -0.83 1.21 19.70
N THR A 22 -1.77 0.26 19.67
CA THR A 22 -1.77 -0.88 20.58
C THR A 22 -0.50 -1.72 20.40
N LEU A 23 -0.09 -1.97 19.17
CA LEU A 23 1.15 -2.70 18.87
C LEU A 23 2.38 -1.95 19.37
N LEU A 24 2.47 -0.64 19.11
CA LEU A 24 3.58 0.21 19.55
C LEU A 24 3.75 0.23 21.07
N GLU A 25 2.64 0.40 21.81
CA GLU A 25 2.66 0.47 23.27
C GLU A 25 3.14 -0.84 23.91
N GLN A 26 2.83 -1.98 23.29
CA GLN A 26 3.21 -3.31 23.77
C GLN A 26 4.55 -3.78 23.21
N ALA A 27 5.06 -3.13 22.16
CA ALA A 27 6.20 -3.61 21.41
C ALA A 27 7.53 -3.47 22.20
N PRO A 28 8.39 -4.50 22.15
CA PRO A 28 9.72 -4.41 22.72
C PRO A 28 10.59 -3.43 21.91
N PRO A 29 11.62 -2.83 22.55
CA PRO A 29 12.58 -1.99 21.84
C PRO A 29 13.37 -2.82 20.82
N LEU A 30 13.48 -2.30 19.60
CA LEU A 30 14.32 -2.87 18.56
C LEU A 30 15.79 -2.60 18.90
N ARG A 31 16.55 -3.67 19.10
CA ARG A 31 17.98 -3.62 19.35
C ARG A 31 18.73 -4.08 18.10
N ALA A 32 19.57 -3.21 17.57
CA ALA A 32 20.49 -3.51 16.49
C ALA A 32 21.74 -2.62 16.62
N GLN A 33 22.88 -3.12 16.14
CA GLN A 33 24.13 -2.39 16.16
C GLN A 33 24.03 -1.13 15.28
N GLY A 34 24.40 0.02 15.83
CA GLY A 34 24.33 1.30 15.12
C GLY A 34 22.93 1.92 15.03
N LEU A 35 21.88 1.22 15.49
CA LEU A 35 20.55 1.80 15.56
C LEU A 35 20.47 2.78 16.73
N THR A 36 20.05 4.00 16.44
CA THR A 36 19.80 5.05 17.43
C THR A 36 18.32 5.44 17.40
N GLY A 37 17.79 5.87 18.55
CA GLY A 37 16.37 6.18 18.71
C GLY A 37 15.55 5.04 19.32
N ASP A 38 14.31 5.34 19.68
CA ASP A 38 13.38 4.39 20.32
C ASP A 38 12.48 3.73 19.28
N PHE A 39 13.08 2.90 18.42
CA PHE A 39 12.32 2.06 17.49
C PHE A 39 11.77 0.85 18.23
N ARG A 40 10.53 0.47 17.92
CA ARG A 40 9.80 -0.64 18.53
C ARG A 40 9.46 -1.70 17.48
N VAL A 41 9.60 -2.98 17.84
CA VAL A 41 9.32 -4.10 16.94
C VAL A 41 7.84 -4.38 16.90
N LEU A 42 7.17 -4.04 15.79
CA LEU A 42 5.76 -4.32 15.58
C LEU A 42 5.55 -5.74 15.01
N ALA A 43 6.45 -6.18 14.13
CA ALA A 43 6.50 -7.54 13.63
C ALA A 43 7.93 -7.91 13.21
N ASP A 44 8.30 -9.19 13.34
CA ASP A 44 9.61 -9.72 12.94
C ASP A 44 9.42 -11.14 12.40
N PHE A 45 9.71 -11.34 11.11
CA PHE A 45 9.52 -12.61 10.45
C PHE A 45 10.48 -12.77 9.27
N ASN A 46 11.06 -13.98 9.14
CA ASN A 46 11.91 -14.38 8.01
C ASN A 46 13.04 -13.40 7.66
N GLY A 47 13.65 -12.78 8.68
CA GLY A 47 14.74 -11.84 8.50
C GLY A 47 14.29 -10.44 8.08
N THR A 48 12.99 -10.14 8.06
CA THR A 48 12.46 -8.78 7.90
C THR A 48 11.81 -8.34 9.20
N VAL A 49 12.00 -7.07 9.58
CA VAL A 49 11.37 -6.44 10.74
C VAL A 49 10.52 -5.26 10.29
N LEU A 50 9.29 -5.16 10.79
CA LEU A 50 8.47 -3.95 10.76
C LEU A 50 8.65 -3.26 12.11
N ALA A 51 9.16 -2.04 12.07
CA ALA A 51 9.39 -1.20 13.23
C ALA A 51 8.54 0.07 13.17
N GLY A 52 8.19 0.58 14.35
CA GLY A 52 7.56 1.88 14.52
C GLY A 52 8.39 2.77 15.44
N HIS A 53 8.38 4.07 15.17
CA HIS A 53 9.03 5.08 16.01
C HIS A 53 8.14 6.31 16.15
N GLN A 54 7.85 6.68 17.39
CA GLN A 54 7.07 7.88 17.68
C GLN A 54 7.94 9.13 17.50
N THR A 55 7.45 10.06 16.70
CA THR A 55 8.07 11.37 16.46
C THR A 55 7.14 12.49 16.93
N LYS A 56 7.61 13.74 16.86
CA LYS A 56 6.79 14.93 17.12
C LYS A 56 5.64 15.13 16.12
N PHE A 57 5.70 14.49 14.96
CA PHE A 57 4.70 14.66 13.89
C PHE A 57 3.78 13.45 13.73
N GLY A 58 4.01 12.37 14.47
CA GLY A 58 3.25 11.14 14.32
C GLY A 58 4.18 9.93 14.38
N ILE A 59 3.72 8.80 13.84
CA ILE A 59 4.49 7.58 13.83
C ILE A 59 5.22 7.43 12.49
N HIS A 60 6.52 7.17 12.56
CA HIS A 60 7.30 6.70 11.43
C HIS A 60 7.35 5.19 11.45
N PHE A 61 6.98 4.55 10.35
CA PHE A 61 7.10 3.12 10.15
C PHE A 61 8.28 2.83 9.24
N VAL A 62 9.00 1.75 9.56
CA VAL A 62 10.17 1.34 8.78
C VAL A 62 10.18 -0.16 8.67
N THR A 63 10.45 -0.68 7.47
CA THR A 63 10.79 -2.09 7.29
C THR A 63 12.29 -2.20 7.04
N TRP A 64 12.94 -3.15 7.71
CA TRP A 64 14.36 -3.45 7.53
C TRP A 64 14.56 -4.94 7.31
N ASP A 65 15.62 -5.29 6.59
CA ASP A 65 16.17 -6.64 6.63
C ASP A 65 17.16 -6.73 7.78
N ARG A 66 17.14 -7.84 8.51
CA ARG A 66 18.20 -8.19 9.43
C ARG A 66 19.43 -8.62 8.65
N ASP A 67 20.60 -8.22 9.14
CA ASP A 67 21.85 -8.72 8.57
C ASP A 67 21.98 -10.23 8.79
N PHE A 68 22.89 -10.86 8.04
CA PHE A 68 23.14 -12.30 8.14
C PHE A 68 23.46 -12.78 9.56
N ARG A 69 23.99 -11.88 10.41
CA ARG A 69 24.40 -12.17 11.79
C ARG A 69 23.32 -11.88 12.82
N TRP A 70 22.16 -11.37 12.40
CA TRP A 70 21.05 -10.92 13.26
C TRP A 70 21.46 -9.84 14.28
N THR A 71 22.54 -9.11 14.00
CA THR A 71 23.10 -8.07 14.85
C THR A 71 22.77 -6.67 14.37
N GLY A 72 22.58 -6.51 13.06
CA GLY A 72 22.36 -5.23 12.38
C GLY A 72 21.11 -5.23 11.51
N LEU A 73 20.85 -4.09 10.89
CA LEU A 73 19.72 -3.85 9.99
C LEU A 73 20.26 -3.29 8.66
N ASN A 74 19.65 -3.69 7.55
CA ASN A 74 19.98 -3.28 6.19
C ASN A 74 18.71 -2.95 5.39
N TYR A 75 18.88 -2.31 4.23
CA TYR A 75 17.84 -2.08 3.22
C TYR A 75 16.52 -1.53 3.78
N GLY A 76 16.57 -0.37 4.46
CA GLY A 76 15.37 0.22 5.08
C GLY A 76 14.42 0.87 4.09
N HIS A 77 13.12 0.53 4.13
CA HIS A 77 12.05 1.32 3.50
C HIS A 77 11.29 2.12 4.56
N TYR A 78 11.08 3.41 4.30
CA TYR A 78 10.56 4.37 5.29
C TYR A 78 9.20 4.89 4.86
N PHE A 79 8.24 4.87 5.80
CA PHE A 79 6.86 5.25 5.56
C PHE A 79 6.44 6.28 6.61
N GLN A 80 6.16 7.50 6.16
CA GLN A 80 5.63 8.56 7.02
C GLN A 80 4.11 8.44 7.08
N GLU A 81 3.55 8.21 8.27
CA GLU A 81 2.10 8.14 8.53
C GLU A 81 1.32 7.07 7.72
N ASN A 82 2.00 6.24 6.93
CA ASN A 82 1.39 5.23 6.08
C ASN A 82 1.64 3.81 6.61
N TYR A 83 0.91 3.45 7.66
CA TYR A 83 0.99 2.13 8.28
C TYR A 83 0.58 0.99 7.33
N VAL A 84 -0.39 1.23 6.46
CA VAL A 84 -0.90 0.22 5.51
C VAL A 84 0.18 -0.17 4.51
N ALA A 85 0.87 0.81 3.91
CA ALA A 85 1.98 0.55 3.00
C ALA A 85 3.14 -0.17 3.72
N ALA A 86 3.45 0.21 4.96
CA ALA A 86 4.49 -0.45 5.74
C ALA A 86 4.15 -1.94 6.04
N LYS A 87 2.87 -2.25 6.37
CA LYS A 87 2.40 -3.63 6.54
C LYS A 87 2.52 -4.45 5.25
N GLN A 88 2.13 -3.86 4.13
CA GLN A 88 2.20 -4.53 2.83
C GLN A 88 3.65 -4.80 2.42
N ASP A 89 4.53 -3.80 2.56
CA ASP A 89 5.95 -3.95 2.28
C ASP A 89 6.60 -5.01 3.16
N PHE A 90 6.29 -5.02 4.46
CA PHE A 90 6.73 -6.08 5.37
C PHE A 90 6.27 -7.45 4.90
N ALA A 91 4.97 -7.61 4.58
CA ALA A 91 4.41 -8.90 4.19
C ALA A 91 5.05 -9.46 2.90
N ILE A 92 5.38 -8.59 1.94
CA ILE A 92 6.07 -8.97 0.70
C ILE A 92 7.52 -9.36 1.00
N ARG A 93 8.27 -8.50 1.70
CA ARG A 93 9.70 -8.70 1.97
C ARG A 93 9.97 -9.89 2.87
N SER A 94 9.10 -10.13 3.84
CA SER A 94 9.18 -11.27 4.74
C SER A 94 8.72 -12.58 4.06
N GLY A 95 8.16 -12.51 2.85
CA GLY A 95 7.64 -13.66 2.11
C GLY A 95 6.32 -14.21 2.64
N LEU A 96 5.57 -13.44 3.45
CA LEU A 96 4.20 -13.80 3.84
C LEU A 96 3.23 -13.72 2.65
N VAL A 97 3.52 -12.82 1.71
CA VAL A 97 2.80 -12.68 0.45
C VAL A 97 3.79 -12.81 -0.72
N PRO A 98 3.50 -13.60 -1.76
CA PRO A 98 4.38 -13.71 -2.91
C PRO A 98 4.42 -12.39 -3.68
N GLN A 99 5.60 -11.80 -3.86
CA GLN A 99 5.76 -10.51 -4.55
C GLN A 99 5.12 -10.48 -5.95
N HIS A 100 5.17 -11.60 -6.68
CA HIS A 100 4.59 -11.72 -8.02
C HIS A 100 3.06 -11.83 -8.04
N GLN A 101 2.41 -11.93 -6.89
CA GLN A 101 0.95 -11.95 -6.75
C GLN A 101 0.39 -10.59 -6.31
N VAL A 102 1.25 -9.59 -6.11
CA VAL A 102 0.85 -8.24 -5.68
C VAL A 102 1.05 -7.27 -6.82
N PHE A 103 -0.04 -6.70 -7.31
CA PHE A 103 0.00 -5.57 -8.23
C PHE A 103 0.34 -4.29 -7.45
N ASN A 104 1.18 -3.44 -8.02
CA ASN A 104 1.39 -2.10 -7.48
C ASN A 104 0.19 -1.19 -7.80
N GLN A 105 0.14 0.00 -7.20
CA GLN A 105 -0.99 0.91 -7.37
C GLN A 105 -1.22 1.33 -8.84
N GLU A 106 -0.15 1.58 -9.59
CA GLU A 106 -0.24 1.94 -11.02
C GLU A 106 -0.83 0.79 -11.85
N GLN A 107 -0.38 -0.44 -11.59
CA GLN A 107 -0.89 -1.65 -12.22
C GLN A 107 -2.36 -1.88 -11.87
N LEU A 108 -2.76 -1.69 -10.60
CA LEU A 108 -4.16 -1.79 -10.19
C LEU A 108 -5.02 -0.71 -10.86
N THR A 109 -4.50 0.50 -11.02
CA THR A 109 -5.17 1.61 -11.72
C THR A 109 -5.39 1.28 -13.19
N GLU A 110 -4.38 0.75 -13.86
CA GLU A 110 -4.50 0.32 -15.26
C GLU A 110 -5.47 -0.86 -15.43
N ILE A 111 -5.44 -1.84 -14.51
CA ILE A 111 -6.41 -2.94 -14.49
C ILE A 111 -7.83 -2.40 -14.31
N PHE A 112 -8.02 -1.42 -13.43
CA PHE A 112 -9.32 -0.78 -13.22
C PHE A 112 -9.82 -0.06 -14.47
N HIS A 113 -8.97 0.73 -15.13
CA HIS A 113 -9.26 1.36 -16.43
C HIS A 113 -9.71 0.32 -17.46
N CYS A 114 -8.93 -0.75 -17.64
CA CYS A 114 -9.26 -1.82 -18.58
C CYS A 114 -10.62 -2.47 -18.27
N CYS A 115 -10.95 -2.65 -16.98
CA CYS A 115 -12.24 -3.17 -16.55
C CYS A 115 -13.39 -2.22 -16.92
N ALA A 116 -13.23 -0.92 -16.66
CA ALA A 116 -14.21 0.10 -16.99
C ALA A 116 -14.49 0.17 -18.50
N ASP A 117 -13.43 0.20 -19.32
CA ASP A 117 -13.52 0.19 -20.78
C ASP A 117 -14.23 -1.05 -21.30
N THR A 118 -13.89 -2.21 -20.74
CA THR A 118 -14.49 -3.50 -21.14
C THR A 118 -15.99 -3.54 -20.86
N LEU A 119 -16.45 -2.99 -19.73
CA LEU A 119 -17.87 -2.92 -19.37
C LEU A 119 -18.65 -1.85 -20.16
N ASN A 120 -18.00 -0.76 -20.55
CA ASN A 120 -18.60 0.31 -21.34
C ASN A 120 -18.64 -0.01 -22.84
N THR A 121 -17.81 -0.94 -23.29
CA THR A 121 -17.80 -1.42 -24.67
C THR A 121 -18.89 -2.46 -24.88
N ASN A 122 -19.58 -2.42 -26.03
CA ASN A 122 -20.53 -3.47 -26.46
C ASN A 122 -19.82 -4.76 -26.88
N LEU A 123 -19.03 -5.33 -25.98
CA LEU A 123 -18.52 -6.69 -26.09
C LEU A 123 -19.65 -7.63 -25.66
N ASN A 124 -19.90 -8.71 -26.41
CA ASN A 124 -20.87 -9.74 -26.03
C ASN A 124 -20.32 -10.59 -24.87
N LEU A 125 -20.14 -9.97 -23.70
CA LEU A 125 -19.68 -10.62 -22.49
C LEU A 125 -20.75 -11.60 -22.00
N SER A 126 -20.34 -12.77 -21.55
CA SER A 126 -21.24 -13.63 -20.79
C SER A 126 -21.55 -12.99 -19.43
N PRO A 127 -22.73 -13.25 -18.84
CA PRO A 127 -23.07 -12.72 -17.50
C PRO A 127 -22.02 -13.04 -16.44
N LYS A 128 -21.34 -14.20 -16.58
CA LYS A 128 -20.27 -14.62 -15.69
C LYS A 128 -19.00 -13.78 -15.83
N GLN A 129 -18.63 -13.41 -17.06
CA GLN A 129 -17.48 -12.54 -17.30
C GLN A 129 -17.74 -11.13 -16.77
N GLU A 130 -18.93 -10.60 -17.03
CA GLU A 130 -19.33 -9.29 -16.50
C GLU A 130 -19.26 -9.25 -14.97
N ALA A 131 -19.77 -10.30 -14.30
CA ALA A 131 -19.70 -10.42 -12.85
C ALA A 131 -18.25 -10.44 -12.32
N TYR A 132 -17.33 -11.16 -12.99
CA TYR A 132 -15.92 -11.17 -12.59
C TYR A 132 -15.24 -9.82 -12.78
N ILE A 133 -15.54 -9.11 -13.87
CA ILE A 133 -14.95 -7.78 -14.12
C ILE A 133 -15.44 -6.78 -13.07
N ARG A 134 -16.73 -6.84 -12.69
CA ARG A 134 -17.27 -6.01 -11.61
C ARG A 134 -16.66 -6.33 -10.24
N ASP A 135 -16.49 -7.62 -9.92
CA ASP A 135 -15.83 -8.06 -8.69
C ASP A 135 -14.36 -7.57 -8.62
N ILE A 136 -13.64 -7.59 -9.74
CA ILE A 136 -12.29 -7.01 -9.82
C ILE A 136 -12.32 -5.50 -9.51
N GLN A 137 -13.27 -4.75 -10.09
CA GLN A 137 -13.39 -3.32 -9.80
C GLN A 137 -13.70 -3.04 -8.33
N GLU A 138 -14.64 -3.79 -7.74
CA GLU A 138 -14.99 -3.66 -6.31
C GLU A 138 -13.79 -3.95 -5.40
N GLN A 139 -13.02 -5.00 -5.71
CA GLN A 139 -11.81 -5.33 -4.95
C GLN A 139 -10.76 -4.22 -5.04
N ILE A 140 -10.57 -3.63 -6.23
CA ILE A 140 -9.61 -2.54 -6.42
C ILE A 140 -10.08 -1.26 -5.72
N GLU A 141 -11.35 -0.87 -5.86
CA GLU A 141 -11.94 0.30 -5.18
C GLU A 141 -11.86 0.18 -3.66
N SER A 142 -12.04 -1.03 -3.11
CA SER A 142 -11.90 -1.26 -1.67
C SER A 142 -10.47 -1.05 -1.15
N GLY A 143 -9.47 -1.31 -1.99
CA GLY A 143 -8.05 -1.20 -1.65
C GLY A 143 -7.43 0.17 -1.96
N ILE A 144 -7.95 0.87 -2.97
CA ILE A 144 -7.49 2.20 -3.41
C ILE A 144 -8.69 3.14 -3.39
N PRO A 145 -8.93 3.85 -2.25
CA PRO A 145 -9.96 4.87 -2.21
C PRO A 145 -9.68 5.96 -3.24
N ASP A 146 -10.76 6.52 -3.81
CA ASP A 146 -10.74 7.61 -4.81
C ASP A 146 -10.13 7.26 -6.17
N ILE A 147 -9.91 5.97 -6.48
CA ILE A 147 -9.40 5.55 -7.79
C ILE A 147 -10.27 6.12 -8.91
N THR A 148 -11.59 6.12 -8.77
CA THR A 148 -12.54 6.65 -9.75
C THR A 148 -12.37 8.14 -10.02
N GLU A 149 -12.01 8.93 -9.02
CA GLU A 149 -11.72 10.37 -9.19
C GLU A 149 -10.34 10.58 -9.82
N GLN A 150 -9.35 9.75 -9.48
CA GLN A 150 -8.03 9.76 -10.14
C GLN A 150 -8.14 9.47 -11.65
N LEU A 151 -9.02 8.56 -12.07
CA LEU A 151 -9.25 8.29 -13.51
C LEU A 151 -9.79 9.54 -14.20
N ARG A 152 -10.77 10.22 -13.59
CA ARG A 152 -11.35 11.46 -14.15
C ARG A 152 -10.30 12.55 -14.29
N GLU A 153 -9.42 12.69 -13.31
CA GLU A 153 -8.32 13.66 -13.37
C GLU A 153 -7.30 13.31 -14.46
N GLN A 154 -7.00 12.01 -14.65
CA GLN A 154 -6.10 11.54 -15.71
C GLN A 154 -6.70 11.68 -17.12
N GLU A 155 -7.99 11.40 -17.31
CA GLU A 155 -8.69 11.63 -18.60
C GLU A 155 -8.70 13.11 -19.01
N HIS A 156 -8.58 14.03 -18.05
CA HIS A 156 -8.50 15.48 -18.29
C HIS A 156 -7.07 16.01 -18.39
N GLN A 157 -6.04 15.19 -18.20
CA GLN A 157 -4.67 15.62 -18.49
C GLN A 157 -4.45 15.67 -20.01
N PRO A 158 -4.05 16.82 -20.59
CA PRO A 158 -3.63 16.86 -21.98
C PRO A 158 -2.46 15.89 -22.15
N THR A 159 -2.59 14.95 -23.09
CA THR A 159 -1.46 14.13 -23.53
C THR A 159 -0.37 15.06 -24.07
N GLU A 160 0.69 15.29 -23.30
CA GLU A 160 1.85 16.00 -23.82
C GLU A 160 2.43 15.17 -24.98
N PRO A 161 2.62 15.77 -26.17
CA PRO A 161 3.14 15.04 -27.31
C PRO A 161 4.55 14.53 -26.98
N TYR A 162 4.73 13.21 -27.08
CA TYR A 162 6.03 12.56 -27.01
C TYR A 162 6.96 13.15 -28.08
N ILE A 163 7.98 13.91 -27.66
CA ILE A 163 9.07 14.37 -28.52
C ILE A 163 10.22 13.38 -28.36
N PRO A 164 10.45 12.46 -29.31
CA PRO A 164 11.62 11.60 -29.26
C PRO A 164 12.89 12.46 -29.32
N GLN A 165 13.69 12.38 -28.26
CA GLN A 165 15.01 13.02 -28.22
C GLN A 165 15.90 12.35 -29.27
N GLN A 166 16.17 13.05 -30.38
CA GLN A 166 17.22 12.68 -31.31
C GLN A 166 18.57 13.02 -30.68
N THR A 167 19.31 11.99 -30.28
CA THR A 167 20.70 12.08 -29.86
C THR A 167 21.56 12.50 -31.06
N MET A 168 22.30 13.60 -30.93
CA MET A 168 23.44 13.93 -31.79
C MET A 168 24.73 13.33 -31.22
#